data_AF-A0A482YA24-F1
#
_entry.id   AF-A0A482YA24-F1
#
_cell.length_a   1.000
_cell.length_b   1.000
_cell.length_c   1.000
_cell.angle_alpha   90.00
_cell.angle_beta   90.00
_cell.angle_gamma   90.00
#
_symmetry.space_group_name_H-M   'P 1'
#
loop_
_entity.id
_entity.type
_entity.pdbx_description
1 polymer ?
#
loop_
_entity_poly.entity_id
_entity_poly.type
_entity_poly.pdbx_seq_one_letter_code
_entity_poly.pdbx_strand_id
1 'polypeptide(L)' 'MLPWCSEMQTVATEAVTCPHCGDEASVSLPSEETELKVRHSIAAFGEYTTVTCSSGHTYWVYFC' A
#
# COMPACT_ATOMS: atom_id res chain seq x y z
N MET A 1 -37.61 -3.13 -2.39
CA MET A 1 -36.48 -3.45 -1.51
C MET A 1 -35.26 -3.59 -2.39
N LEU A 2 -34.40 -2.57 -2.42
CA LEU A 2 -33.26 -2.51 -3.35
C LEU A 2 -32.20 -3.52 -2.90
N PRO A 3 -31.67 -4.38 -3.80
CA PRO A 3 -30.55 -5.24 -3.49
C PRO A 3 -29.31 -4.34 -3.49
N TRP A 4 -28.93 -3.84 -2.31
CA TRP A 4 -27.64 -3.20 -2.15
C TRP A 4 -26.61 -4.32 -2.27
N CYS A 5 -26.05 -4.49 -3.47
CA CYS A 5 -24.77 -5.18 -3.64
C CYS A 5 -23.80 -4.47 -2.70
N SER A 6 -23.53 -5.09 -1.55
CA SER A 6 -22.36 -4.78 -0.76
C SER A 6 -21.17 -5.12 -1.64
N GLU A 7 -20.71 -4.14 -2.40
CA GLU A 7 -19.40 -4.13 -3.02
C GLU A 7 -18.42 -4.22 -1.86
N MET A 8 -18.06 -5.46 -1.49
CA MET A 8 -16.98 -5.72 -0.57
C MET A 8 -15.75 -5.21 -1.30
N GLN A 9 -15.35 -3.96 -1.06
CA GLN A 9 -14.01 -3.50 -1.40
C GLN A 9 -13.09 -4.40 -0.59
N THR A 10 -12.62 -5.48 -1.21
CA THR A 10 -11.64 -6.39 -0.65
C THR A 10 -10.36 -5.59 -0.54
N VAL A 11 -10.20 -4.95 0.62
CA VAL A 11 -8.94 -4.33 1.01
C VAL A 11 -7.94 -5.47 1.15
N ALA A 12 -7.14 -5.67 0.11
CA ALA A 12 -6.05 -6.63 0.15
C ALA A 12 -4.97 -6.08 1.09
N THR A 13 -4.25 -6.95 1.78
CA THR A 13 -3.12 -6.56 2.62
C THR A 13 -1.88 -7.25 2.10
N GLU A 14 -0.89 -6.49 1.68
CA GLU A 14 0.37 -7.02 1.19
C GLU A 14 1.52 -6.65 2.13
N ALA A 15 2.46 -7.58 2.29
CA ALA A 15 3.68 -7.34 3.04
C ALA A 15 4.71 -6.69 2.12
N VAL A 16 5.19 -5.51 2.51
CA VAL A 16 6.18 -4.74 1.77
C VAL A 16 7.44 -4.56 2.61
N THR A 17 8.56 -4.94 2.03
CA THR A 17 9.86 -4.81 2.68
C THR A 17 10.33 -3.37 2.68
N CYS A 18 10.72 -2.88 3.85
CA CYS A 18 11.30 -1.56 4.02
C CYS A 18 12.64 -1.49 3.28
N PRO A 19 12.82 -0.51 2.37
CA PRO A 19 14.06 -0.39 1.60
C PRO A 19 15.27 0.04 2.43
N HIS A 20 15.06 0.49 3.67
CA HIS A 20 16.12 0.98 4.55
C HIS A 20 16.70 -0.09 5.48
N CYS A 21 15.83 -0.90 6.10
CA CYS A 21 16.23 -1.89 7.10
C CYS A 21 15.88 -3.33 6.75
N GLY A 22 15.06 -3.54 5.70
CA GLY A 22 14.58 -4.88 5.35
C GLY A 22 13.43 -5.39 6.21
N ASP A 23 12.92 -4.60 7.17
CA ASP A 23 11.72 -4.96 7.94
C ASP A 23 10.49 -5.08 7.04
N GLU A 24 9.62 -6.05 7.31
CA GLU A 24 8.34 -6.19 6.62
C GLU A 24 7.29 -5.29 7.28
N ALA A 25 6.58 -4.50 6.49
CA ALA A 25 5.40 -3.78 6.94
C ALA A 25 4.20 -4.14 6.07
N SER A 26 3.04 -4.32 6.69
CA SER A 26 1.78 -4.58 5.99
C SER A 26 1.16 -3.28 5.50
N VAL A 27 0.78 -3.22 4.23
CA VAL A 27 0.03 -2.11 3.65
C VAL A 27 -1.32 -2.58 3.15
N SER A 28 -2.33 -1.73 3.32
CA SER A 28 -3.66 -1.95 2.77
C SER A 28 -3.69 -1.46 1.32
N LEU A 29 -4.11 -2.35 0.43
CA LEU A 29 -4.29 -2.12 -1.00
C LEU A 29 -5.77 -2.02 -1.33
N PRO A 30 -6.14 -1.20 -2.34
CA PRO A 30 -7.51 -1.15 -2.81
C PRO A 30 -7.96 -2.46 -3.49
N SER A 31 -7.03 -3.22 -4.06
CA SER A 31 -7.28 -4.57 -4.63
C SER A 31 -6.02 -5.45 -4.58
N GLU A 32 -6.19 -6.77 -4.63
CA GLU A 32 -5.09 -7.75 -4.64
C GLU A 32 -4.28 -7.72 -5.96
N GLU A 33 -4.90 -7.24 -7.04
CA GLU A 33 -4.26 -7.11 -8.37
C GLU A 33 -3.52 -5.78 -8.55
N THR A 34 -3.49 -4.91 -7.51
CA THR A 34 -2.79 -3.62 -7.60
C THR A 34 -1.27 -3.85 -7.57
N GLU A 35 -0.56 -3.39 -8.61
CA GLU A 35 0.89 -3.49 -8.63
C GLU A 35 1.51 -2.49 -7.64
N LEU A 36 2.34 -3.00 -6.71
CA LEU A 36 3.04 -2.15 -5.76
C LEU A 36 4.43 -1.77 -6.22
N LYS A 37 4.73 -0.48 -6.07
CA LYS A 37 6.09 0.04 -6.29
C LYS A 37 6.57 0.83 -5.09
N VAL A 38 7.46 0.20 -4.31
CA VAL A 38 8.14 0.85 -3.19
C VAL A 38 9.17 1.84 -3.71
N ARG A 39 9.13 3.07 -3.18
CA ARG A 39 10.12 4.12 -3.44
C ARG A 39 10.55 4.81 -2.17
N HIS A 40 11.81 5.22 -2.17
CA HIS A 40 12.44 5.98 -1.08
C HIS A 40 12.17 7.49 -1.18
N SER A 41 11.42 7.93 -2.21
CA SER A 41 11.11 9.34 -2.44
C SER A 41 9.71 9.52 -3.05
N ILE A 42 9.10 10.66 -2.74
CA ILE A 42 7.81 11.08 -3.30
C ILE A 42 8.00 11.46 -4.78
N ALA A 43 7.31 10.75 -5.67
CA ALA A 43 7.06 11.19 -7.04
C ALA A 43 6.05 12.35 -7.07
N ALA A 44 6.22 13.25 -8.03
CA ALA A 44 5.35 14.43 -8.19
C ALA A 44 3.90 14.07 -8.56
N PHE A 45 3.66 12.87 -9.09
CA PHE A 45 2.36 12.38 -9.55
C PHE A 45 2.22 10.88 -9.25
N GLY A 46 0.98 10.41 -9.16
CA GLY A 46 0.63 9.02 -8.87
C GLY A 46 0.00 8.87 -7.49
N GLU A 47 -0.91 7.91 -7.35
CA GLU A 47 -1.48 7.56 -6.06
C GLU A 47 -0.46 6.74 -5.27
N TYR A 48 -0.24 7.14 -4.02
CA TYR A 48 0.66 6.45 -3.12
C TYR A 48 0.09 6.45 -1.72
N THR A 49 0.50 5.44 -0.96
CA THR A 49 0.38 5.43 0.49
C THR A 49 1.73 5.67 1.13
N THR A 50 1.70 6.28 2.32
CA THR A 50 2.89 6.47 3.14
C THR A 50 2.94 5.40 4.20
N VAL A 51 4.08 4.73 4.32
CA VAL A 51 4.28 3.60 5.22
C VAL A 51 5.44 3.93 6.14
N THR A 52 5.26 3.65 7.42
CA THR A 52 6.33 3.76 8.40
C THR A 52 6.61 2.36 8.96
N CYS A 53 7.83 1.85 8.79
CA CYS A 53 8.20 0.57 9.38
C CYS A 53 8.34 0.68 10.90
N SER A 54 8.40 -0.46 11.59
CA SER A 54 8.59 -0.52 13.05
C SER A 54 9.88 0.16 13.52
N SER A 55 10.89 0.24 12.66
CA SER A 55 12.15 0.96 12.91
C SER A 55 12.05 2.49 12.72
N GLY A 56 10.89 3.01 12.32
CA GLY A 56 10.64 4.45 12.15
C GLY A 56 11.05 5.04 10.80
N HIS A 57 11.40 4.22 9.81
CA HIS A 57 11.68 4.71 8.45
C HIS A 57 10.38 4.91 7.69
N THR A 58 10.23 6.09 7.08
CA THR A 58 9.10 6.42 6.22
C THR A 58 9.47 6.22 4.76
N TYR A 59 8.62 5.50 4.03
CA TYR A 59 8.74 5.26 2.60
C TYR A 59 7.37 5.33 1.92
N TRP A 60 7.38 5.43 0.59
CA TRP A 60 6.17 5.61 -0.20
C TRP A 60 5.94 4.39 -1.08
N VAL A 61 4.72 3.88 -1.03
CA VAL A 61 4.29 2.74 -1.84
C VAL A 61 3.31 3.28 -2.85
N TYR A 62 3.71 3.24 -4.11
CA TYR A 62 2.89 3.67 -5.24
C TYR A 62 2.01 2.52 -5.71
N PHE A 63 0.79 2.86 -6.08
CA PHE A 63 -0.17 1.97 -6.71
C PHE A 63 -0.16 2.26 -8.21
N CYS A 64 0.11 1.23 -9.03
CA CYS A 64 0.04 1.31 -10.49
C CYS A 64 -1.10 0.45 -11.04
#